data_AF-A0A850SJN4-F1
#
_entry.id   AF-A0A850SJN4-F1
#
_cell.length_a   1.000
_cell.length_b   1.000
_cell.length_c   1.000
_cell.angle_alpha   90.00
_cell.angle_beta   90.00
_cell.angle_gamma   90.00
#
_symmetry.space_group_name_H-M   'P 1'
#
loop_
_entity.id
_entity.type
_entity.pdbx_description
1 polymer ?
#
loop_
_entity_poly.entity_id
_entity_poly.type
_entity_poly.pdbx_seq_one_letter_code
_entity_poly.pdbx_strand_id
1 'polypeptide(L)'
;METKFVAPSAIALVLAFGILTAGNAYAQTATWYVGEGTLQNTYVTYRIQEIQTNDSTPYELTIYFKEQDDRGAWIAPSFVVSEGKVIPGTLRLADNNLTPLGGGEVSAEMQPYISGYQNSMTFLEAYASKSNPKALSGNPWGNVAGTGAAVIGPTGSETVTVGGGTFDTSIISYSRGNVVNKIWVADNFPYPVKALVYADVTEPPAPIRYQFELLKQGEGQPETPQSTEEIPQPPLKKSTVTSRYQVQVSWDPVTIEPGKETTFTISFYDNQGFPVENVGYDFVVTDADGNTLAEETNELARLGVAEQKITFESGGGKSILVTVNSVSGVGTGDFVESADFNIVVVPEFPVSALIVAGAVISLVVLMTRFRSTSFGSMFGNRNAL
;
A
#
# COMPACT_ATOMS: atom_id res chain seq x y z
N MET A 1 -40.04 -49.57 -20.95
CA MET A 1 -39.68 -50.12 -19.63
C MET A 1 -38.17 -50.20 -19.56
N GLU A 2 -37.42 -49.48 -18.73
CA GLU A 2 -37.62 -48.28 -17.91
C GLU A 2 -36.23 -47.64 -17.83
N THR A 3 -36.15 -46.36 -18.12
CA THR A 3 -34.93 -45.55 -18.05
C THR A 3 -34.69 -45.21 -16.58
N LYS A 4 -33.62 -45.75 -15.97
CA LYS A 4 -33.23 -45.37 -14.61
C LYS A 4 -32.47 -44.05 -14.63
N PHE A 5 -33.19 -42.97 -14.34
CA PHE A 5 -32.64 -41.68 -13.95
C PHE A 5 -31.86 -41.84 -12.63
N VAL A 6 -30.56 -41.52 -12.66
CA VAL A 6 -29.76 -41.31 -11.44
C VAL A 6 -29.86 -39.83 -11.11
N ALA A 7 -30.58 -39.51 -10.03
CA ALA A 7 -30.65 -38.16 -9.49
C ALA A 7 -29.31 -37.78 -8.83
N PRO A 8 -28.75 -36.58 -9.07
CA PRO A 8 -27.64 -36.10 -8.26
C PRO A 8 -28.17 -35.64 -6.89
N SER A 9 -27.69 -36.31 -5.84
CA SER A 9 -27.89 -35.89 -4.46
C SER A 9 -27.27 -34.52 -4.25
N ALA A 10 -28.11 -33.49 -4.06
CA ALA A 10 -27.68 -32.19 -3.58
C ALA A 10 -27.25 -32.33 -2.11
N ILE A 11 -25.95 -32.22 -1.85
CA ILE A 11 -25.42 -31.95 -0.51
C ILE A 11 -25.77 -30.50 -0.21
N ALA A 12 -26.85 -30.29 0.55
CA ALA A 12 -27.14 -28.99 1.14
C ALA A 12 -26.11 -28.74 2.24
N LEU A 13 -25.11 -27.90 1.95
CA LEU A 13 -24.22 -27.35 2.96
C LEU A 13 -25.05 -26.34 3.78
N VAL A 14 -25.52 -26.77 4.95
CA VAL A 14 -26.18 -25.86 5.91
C VAL A 14 -25.08 -24.96 6.48
N LEU A 15 -25.07 -23.70 6.04
CA LEU A 15 -24.32 -22.62 6.70
C LEU A 15 -24.96 -22.39 8.08
N ALA A 16 -24.42 -23.04 9.10
CA ALA A 16 -24.75 -22.75 10.48
C ALA A 16 -23.97 -21.49 10.91
N PHE A 17 -24.48 -20.31 10.57
CA PHE A 17 -24.21 -19.14 11.40
C PHE A 17 -24.93 -19.38 12.73
N GLY A 18 -24.16 -19.66 13.78
CA GLY A 18 -24.70 -19.78 15.12
C GLY A 18 -25.33 -18.46 15.55
N ILE A 19 -26.66 -18.39 15.50
CA ILE A 19 -27.44 -17.48 16.33
C ILE A 19 -27.30 -18.01 17.76
N LEU A 20 -26.44 -17.41 18.56
CA LEU A 20 -26.39 -17.69 19.99
C LEU A 20 -27.71 -17.24 20.63
N THR A 21 -28.46 -18.21 21.11
CA THR A 21 -29.66 -18.03 21.92
C THR A 21 -29.33 -17.28 23.20
N ALA A 22 -30.05 -16.19 23.45
CA ALA A 22 -30.02 -15.44 24.70
C ALA A 22 -30.38 -16.35 25.89
N GLY A 23 -29.38 -16.64 26.73
CA GLY A 23 -29.56 -17.15 28.08
C GLY A 23 -29.26 -16.02 29.06
N ASN A 24 -30.19 -15.73 29.97
CA ASN A 24 -30.13 -14.63 30.93
C ASN A 24 -28.76 -14.48 31.62
N ALA A 25 -28.08 -13.38 31.35
CA ALA A 25 -26.93 -12.89 32.11
C ALA A 25 -27.02 -11.36 32.15
N TYR A 26 -26.74 -10.75 33.31
CA TYR A 26 -26.53 -9.31 33.45
C TYR A 26 -25.79 -8.76 32.23
N ALA A 27 -26.26 -7.66 31.63
CA ALA A 27 -25.65 -7.06 30.44
C ALA A 27 -24.18 -6.76 30.71
N GLN A 28 -23.30 -7.72 30.39
CA GLN A 28 -21.86 -7.53 30.36
C GLN A 28 -21.62 -6.53 29.24
N THR A 29 -21.01 -5.41 29.56
CA THR A 29 -20.55 -4.49 28.52
C THR A 29 -19.57 -5.25 27.64
N ALA A 30 -19.90 -5.42 26.35
CA ALA A 30 -18.99 -6.05 25.39
C ALA A 30 -17.62 -5.36 25.46
N THR A 31 -16.56 -6.16 25.56
CA THR A 31 -15.18 -5.68 25.61
C THR A 31 -14.45 -6.16 24.39
N TRP A 32 -13.51 -5.36 23.88
CA TRP A 32 -12.73 -5.70 22.71
C TRP A 32 -11.25 -5.45 22.92
N TYR A 33 -10.42 -6.14 22.14
CA TYR A 33 -9.00 -5.88 22.00
C TYR A 33 -8.53 -6.22 20.59
N VAL A 34 -7.38 -5.66 20.17
CA VAL A 34 -6.80 -6.01 18.86
C VAL A 34 -6.45 -7.50 18.84
N GLY A 35 -7.11 -8.26 17.98
CA GLY A 35 -7.00 -9.72 17.90
C GLY A 35 -8.13 -10.51 18.53
N GLU A 36 -9.14 -9.86 19.13
CA GLU A 36 -10.35 -10.54 19.55
C GLU A 36 -11.06 -11.23 18.37
N GLY A 37 -11.55 -12.45 18.53
CA GLY A 37 -12.23 -13.15 17.44
C GLY A 37 -11.31 -13.63 16.31
N THR A 38 -9.98 -13.56 16.50
CA THR A 38 -9.05 -14.23 15.58
C THR A 38 -9.26 -15.74 15.65
N LEU A 39 -9.60 -16.36 14.53
CA LEU A 39 -9.81 -17.80 14.42
C LEU A 39 -8.79 -18.43 13.49
N GLN A 40 -8.35 -19.64 13.85
CA GLN A 40 -7.49 -20.42 12.95
C GLN A 40 -8.23 -20.72 11.64
N ASN A 41 -7.49 -20.78 10.54
CA ASN A 41 -7.99 -21.05 9.21
C ASN A 41 -8.97 -19.97 8.70
N THR A 42 -8.78 -18.72 9.13
CA THR A 42 -9.51 -17.57 8.60
C THR A 42 -8.58 -16.56 7.98
N TYR A 43 -9.08 -15.73 7.09
CA TYR A 43 -8.33 -14.61 6.52
C TYR A 43 -9.16 -13.32 6.52
N VAL A 44 -8.44 -12.21 6.46
CA VAL A 44 -8.99 -10.87 6.25
C VAL A 44 -8.19 -10.15 5.16
N THR A 45 -8.86 -9.33 4.37
CA THR A 45 -8.25 -8.44 3.37
C THR A 45 -8.70 -7.02 3.65
N TYR A 46 -7.73 -6.10 3.76
CA TYR A 46 -7.96 -4.69 4.00
C TYR A 46 -7.39 -3.84 2.87
N ARG A 47 -8.07 -2.75 2.53
CA ARG A 47 -7.47 -1.62 1.81
C ARG A 47 -6.97 -0.63 2.84
N ILE A 48 -5.68 -0.29 2.81
CA ILE A 48 -5.00 0.56 3.78
C ILE A 48 -4.33 1.71 3.05
N GLN A 49 -4.47 2.92 3.59
CA GLN A 49 -3.70 4.09 3.22
C GLN A 49 -3.08 4.67 4.50
N GLU A 50 -1.77 4.87 4.49
CA GLU A 50 -1.02 5.45 5.62
C GLU A 50 -0.03 6.47 5.04
N ILE A 51 0.09 7.64 5.68
CA ILE A 51 0.72 8.83 5.10
C ILE A 51 2.21 8.66 4.77
N GLN A 52 2.92 7.74 5.43
CA GLN A 52 4.34 7.48 5.21
C GLN A 52 4.58 6.22 4.38
N THR A 53 3.52 5.54 3.94
CA THR A 53 3.58 4.25 3.25
C THR A 53 3.13 4.41 1.81
N ASN A 54 3.89 3.83 0.87
CA ASN A 54 3.50 3.74 -0.54
C ASN A 54 3.12 5.11 -1.16
N ASP A 55 3.87 6.16 -0.83
CA ASP A 55 3.59 7.54 -1.25
C ASP A 55 2.16 8.01 -0.95
N SER A 56 1.60 7.57 0.18
CA SER A 56 0.19 7.80 0.56
C SER A 56 -0.82 7.18 -0.42
N THR A 57 -0.42 6.27 -1.29
CA THR A 57 -1.30 5.53 -2.20
C THR A 57 -1.85 4.29 -1.48
N PRO A 58 -3.17 4.03 -1.54
CA PRO A 58 -3.75 2.85 -0.92
C PRO A 58 -3.16 1.54 -1.47
N TYR A 59 -2.99 0.55 -0.60
CA TYR A 59 -2.60 -0.82 -0.93
C TYR A 59 -3.54 -1.81 -0.27
N GLU A 60 -3.60 -3.04 -0.79
CA GLU A 60 -4.33 -4.12 -0.12
C GLU A 60 -3.37 -5.00 0.68
N LEU A 61 -3.79 -5.42 1.87
CA LEU A 61 -3.09 -6.40 2.70
C LEU A 61 -4.05 -7.54 3.03
N THR A 62 -3.65 -8.75 2.66
CA THR A 62 -4.34 -9.97 3.11
C THR A 62 -3.52 -10.67 4.18
N ILE A 63 -4.18 -11.10 5.26
CA ILE A 63 -3.60 -11.82 6.38
C ILE A 63 -4.40 -13.10 6.57
N TYR A 64 -3.74 -14.25 6.46
CA TYR A 64 -4.32 -15.57 6.72
C TYR A 64 -3.84 -16.11 8.05
N PHE A 65 -4.72 -16.26 9.03
CA PHE A 65 -4.41 -16.82 10.35
C PHE A 65 -4.32 -18.35 10.27
N LYS A 66 -3.16 -18.85 9.81
CA LYS A 66 -2.97 -20.28 9.54
C LYS A 66 -2.97 -21.14 10.80
N GLU A 67 -2.14 -20.77 11.78
CA GLU A 67 -1.93 -21.50 13.03
C GLU A 67 -1.20 -20.62 14.06
N GLN A 68 -1.16 -21.05 15.32
CA GLN A 68 -0.30 -20.46 16.35
C GLN A 68 0.94 -21.34 16.56
N ASP A 69 2.09 -20.71 16.80
CA ASP A 69 3.31 -21.39 17.21
C ASP A 69 3.25 -21.88 18.67
N ASP A 70 4.30 -22.55 19.13
CA ASP A 70 4.43 -23.09 20.50
C ASP A 70 4.38 -22.00 21.59
N ARG A 71 4.59 -20.73 21.21
CA ARG A 71 4.54 -19.55 22.07
C ARG A 71 3.22 -18.78 21.92
N GLY A 72 2.26 -19.31 21.15
CA GLY A 72 0.97 -18.71 20.88
C GLY A 72 0.98 -17.64 19.79
N ALA A 73 2.14 -17.26 19.23
CA ALA A 73 2.16 -16.26 18.17
C ALA A 73 1.53 -16.82 16.89
N TRP A 74 0.67 -16.04 16.24
CA TRP A 74 0.07 -16.42 14.97
C TRP A 74 1.13 -16.45 13.88
N ILE A 75 1.21 -17.58 13.18
CA ILE A 75 1.91 -17.70 11.90
C ILE A 75 0.90 -17.36 10.82
N ALA A 76 1.09 -16.20 10.20
CA ALA A 76 0.12 -15.62 9.30
C ALA A 76 0.72 -15.35 7.92
N PRO A 77 0.58 -16.29 6.95
CA PRO A 77 0.87 -16.00 5.55
C PRO A 77 0.10 -14.77 5.09
N SER A 78 0.79 -13.88 4.40
CA SER A 78 0.28 -12.58 4.00
C SER A 78 0.75 -12.23 2.60
N PHE A 79 -0.02 -11.38 1.93
CA PHE A 79 0.44 -10.74 0.71
C PHE A 79 -0.08 -9.32 0.63
N VAL A 80 0.74 -8.45 0.06
CA VAL A 80 0.37 -7.08 -0.28
C VAL A 80 0.05 -7.01 -1.77
N VAL A 81 -1.00 -6.29 -2.12
CA VAL A 81 -1.29 -5.91 -3.51
C VAL A 81 -1.16 -4.39 -3.62
N SER A 82 -0.23 -3.93 -4.45
CA SER A 82 0.00 -2.52 -4.73
C SER A 82 0.41 -2.36 -6.18
N GLU A 83 -0.27 -1.48 -6.93
CA GLU A 83 0.07 -1.18 -8.33
C GLU A 83 0.24 -2.43 -9.22
N GLY A 84 -0.66 -3.41 -9.10
CA GLY A 84 -0.62 -4.68 -9.85
C GLY A 84 0.42 -5.70 -9.35
N LYS A 85 1.34 -5.29 -8.47
CA LYS A 85 2.33 -6.18 -7.84
C LYS A 85 1.73 -6.93 -6.67
N VAL A 86 2.10 -8.20 -6.54
CA VAL A 86 1.77 -9.04 -5.39
C VAL A 86 3.05 -9.38 -4.64
N ILE A 87 3.18 -8.90 -3.40
CA ILE A 87 4.36 -9.06 -2.57
C ILE A 87 4.02 -10.04 -1.44
N PRO A 88 4.44 -11.32 -1.52
CA PRO A 88 4.15 -12.31 -0.50
C PRO A 88 5.11 -12.22 0.69
N GLY A 89 4.63 -12.68 1.84
CA GLY A 89 5.43 -12.90 3.04
C GLY A 89 4.68 -13.69 4.10
N THR A 90 5.30 -13.91 5.24
CA THR A 90 4.68 -14.55 6.40
C THR A 90 4.91 -13.70 7.64
N LEU A 91 3.83 -13.14 8.18
CA LEU A 91 3.87 -12.42 9.43
C LEU A 91 3.88 -13.39 10.60
N ARG A 92 4.62 -13.03 11.65
CA ARG A 92 4.52 -13.66 12.96
C ARG A 92 3.90 -12.65 13.90
N LEU A 93 2.65 -12.83 14.32
CA LEU A 93 1.87 -11.83 15.05
C LEU A 93 1.66 -12.25 16.50
N ALA A 94 1.82 -11.33 17.44
CA ALA A 94 1.59 -11.61 18.86
C ALA A 94 0.11 -11.93 19.15
N ASP A 95 -0.15 -12.97 19.94
CA ASP A 95 -1.52 -13.32 20.40
C ASP A 95 -2.20 -12.21 21.23
N ASN A 96 -1.40 -11.36 21.88
CA ASN A 96 -1.92 -10.33 22.78
C ASN A 96 -2.57 -9.14 22.05
N ASN A 97 -2.14 -8.83 20.83
CA ASN A 97 -2.47 -7.57 20.14
C ASN A 97 -2.26 -7.58 18.62
N LEU A 98 -1.91 -8.73 18.03
CA LEU A 98 -1.53 -8.88 16.63
C LEU A 98 -0.39 -7.96 16.16
N THR A 99 0.44 -7.47 17.07
CA THR A 99 1.65 -6.72 16.72
C THR A 99 2.66 -7.66 16.04
N PRO A 100 3.26 -7.27 14.91
CA PRO A 100 4.30 -8.06 14.25
C PRO A 100 5.51 -8.27 15.16
N LEU A 101 5.95 -9.52 15.20
CA LEU A 101 7.13 -9.98 15.92
C LEU A 101 8.27 -10.28 14.94
N GLY A 102 9.49 -10.29 15.45
CA GLY A 102 10.62 -10.86 14.73
C GLY A 102 10.42 -12.37 14.45
N GLY A 103 11.09 -12.85 13.39
CA GLY A 103 11.05 -14.25 12.96
C GLY A 103 9.99 -14.58 11.90
N GLY A 104 9.25 -13.58 11.40
CA GLY A 104 8.46 -13.73 10.16
C GLY A 104 9.35 -13.69 8.90
N GLU A 105 8.79 -14.15 7.79
CA GLU A 105 9.42 -14.09 6.46
C GLU A 105 8.90 -12.86 5.71
N VAL A 106 9.53 -11.70 5.95
CA VAL A 106 9.11 -10.41 5.36
C VAL A 106 10.26 -9.84 4.55
N SER A 107 10.09 -9.76 3.23
CA SER A 107 11.09 -9.21 2.30
C SER A 107 11.29 -7.71 2.53
N ALA A 108 12.44 -7.16 2.12
CA ALA A 108 12.71 -5.72 2.20
C ALA A 108 11.66 -4.88 1.45
N GLU A 109 11.11 -5.40 0.36
CA GLU A 109 10.03 -4.78 -0.42
C GLU A 109 8.69 -4.75 0.34
N MET A 110 8.41 -5.75 1.18
CA MET A 110 7.19 -5.81 1.99
C MET A 110 7.27 -4.96 3.26
N GLN A 111 8.47 -4.71 3.80
CA GLN A 111 8.68 -4.01 5.08
C GLN A 111 7.97 -2.65 5.21
N PRO A 112 7.97 -1.75 4.20
CA PRO A 112 7.25 -0.48 4.29
C PRO A 112 5.74 -0.68 4.54
N TYR A 113 5.12 -1.66 3.89
CA TYR A 113 3.71 -1.98 4.07
C TYR A 113 3.40 -2.55 5.45
N ILE A 114 4.33 -3.33 6.03
CA ILE A 114 4.18 -3.84 7.40
C ILE A 114 4.29 -2.70 8.43
N SER A 115 5.18 -1.73 8.19
CA SER A 115 5.22 -0.49 8.97
C SER A 115 3.90 0.27 8.89
N GLY A 116 3.32 0.38 7.68
CA GLY A 116 2.01 0.97 7.46
C GLY A 116 0.88 0.26 8.21
N TYR A 117 0.87 -1.08 8.21
CA TYR A 117 -0.03 -1.91 9.02
C TYR A 117 0.12 -1.62 10.53
N GLN A 118 1.35 -1.58 11.04
CA GLN A 118 1.61 -1.30 12.47
C GLN A 118 1.16 0.11 12.89
N ASN A 119 1.38 1.09 12.01
CA ASN A 119 1.06 2.50 12.27
C ASN A 119 -0.44 2.83 12.09
N SER A 120 -1.25 1.87 11.63
CA SER A 120 -2.68 2.05 11.36
C SER A 120 -3.56 1.00 12.04
N MET A 121 -3.57 -0.23 11.51
CA MET A 121 -4.45 -1.34 11.89
C MET A 121 -4.33 -1.75 13.36
N THR A 122 -3.12 -1.69 13.92
CA THR A 122 -2.87 -2.04 15.32
C THR A 122 -2.86 -0.83 16.25
N PHE A 123 -3.18 0.39 15.80
CA PHE A 123 -3.10 1.62 16.63
C PHE A 123 -3.79 1.49 18.01
N LEU A 124 -4.94 0.79 18.06
CA LEU A 124 -5.70 0.61 19.30
C LEU A 124 -5.03 -0.35 20.32
N GLU A 125 -3.96 -1.05 19.95
CA GLU A 125 -3.24 -1.97 20.84
C GLU A 125 -2.63 -1.26 22.06
N ALA A 126 -2.33 0.04 21.93
CA ALA A 126 -1.86 0.88 23.03
C ALA A 126 -2.89 1.03 24.16
N TYR A 127 -4.17 0.74 23.90
CA TYR A 127 -5.26 0.85 24.87
C TYR A 127 -5.92 -0.48 25.17
N ALA A 128 -6.11 -1.32 24.16
CA ALA A 128 -6.91 -2.53 24.22
C ALA A 128 -6.11 -3.74 23.70
N SER A 129 -5.71 -4.59 24.63
CA SER A 129 -4.97 -5.83 24.37
C SER A 129 -5.65 -7.02 25.05
N LYS A 130 -5.29 -8.25 24.71
CA LYS A 130 -5.89 -9.46 25.29
C LYS A 130 -5.81 -9.50 26.81
N SER A 131 -4.70 -8.99 27.35
CA SER A 131 -4.45 -8.87 28.79
C SER A 131 -5.18 -7.70 29.45
N ASN A 132 -5.70 -6.74 28.67
CA ASN A 132 -6.43 -5.57 29.14
C ASN A 132 -7.50 -5.17 28.10
N PRO A 133 -8.56 -5.99 27.93
CA PRO A 133 -9.62 -5.69 26.98
C PRO A 133 -10.42 -4.47 27.44
N LYS A 134 -10.98 -3.72 26.49
CA LYS A 134 -11.67 -2.46 26.77
C LYS A 134 -13.13 -2.50 26.38
N ALA A 135 -13.97 -1.96 27.26
CA ALA A 135 -15.40 -1.83 27.03
C ALA A 135 -15.69 -1.02 25.74
N LEU A 136 -16.56 -1.54 24.89
CA LEU A 136 -17.02 -0.90 23.65
C LEU A 136 -18.10 0.16 23.88
N SER A 137 -18.47 0.45 25.13
CA SER A 137 -19.37 1.53 25.52
C SER A 137 -19.01 2.09 26.89
N GLY A 138 -19.48 3.30 27.18
CA GLY A 138 -19.30 3.95 28.48
C GLY A 138 -18.00 4.74 28.59
N ASN A 139 -17.11 4.31 29.51
CA ASN A 139 -15.96 5.12 29.93
C ASN A 139 -14.89 5.21 28.83
N PRO A 140 -14.17 6.36 28.75
CA PRO A 140 -13.03 6.50 27.85
C PRO A 140 -11.90 5.54 28.21
N TRP A 141 -11.10 5.18 27.21
CA TRP A 141 -10.00 4.23 27.33
C TRP A 141 -8.70 4.87 27.81
N GLY A 142 -8.46 6.14 27.48
CA GLY A 142 -7.25 6.85 27.90
C GLY A 142 -6.99 8.13 27.12
N ASN A 143 -5.79 8.68 27.28
CA ASN A 143 -5.34 9.88 26.58
C ASN A 143 -4.53 9.52 25.33
N VAL A 144 -4.68 10.30 24.27
CA VAL A 144 -3.89 10.19 23.04
C VAL A 144 -2.69 11.11 23.11
N ALA A 145 -1.48 10.55 23.01
CA ALA A 145 -0.24 11.32 22.96
C ALA A 145 -0.21 12.26 21.74
N GLY A 146 0.28 13.50 21.93
CA GLY A 146 0.36 14.52 20.88
C GLY A 146 0.00 15.92 21.39
N THR A 147 -0.05 16.89 20.48
CA THR A 147 -0.36 18.29 20.80
C THR A 147 -1.86 18.48 21.04
N GLY A 148 -2.20 19.08 22.19
CA GLY A 148 -3.58 19.16 22.68
C GLY A 148 -4.00 17.85 23.36
N ALA A 149 -4.50 17.92 24.59
CA ALA A 149 -4.99 16.72 25.27
C ALA A 149 -6.24 16.21 24.55
N ALA A 150 -6.20 14.97 24.06
CA ALA A 150 -7.35 14.29 23.48
C ALA A 150 -7.59 12.98 24.24
N VAL A 151 -8.87 12.66 24.47
CA VAL A 151 -9.29 11.43 25.15
C VAL A 151 -9.92 10.51 24.10
N ILE A 152 -9.48 9.26 24.08
CA ILE A 152 -10.01 8.23 23.18
C ILE A 152 -10.94 7.29 23.94
N GLY A 153 -12.03 6.89 23.28
CA GLY A 153 -12.98 5.93 23.81
C GLY A 153 -14.23 5.79 22.95
N PRO A 154 -15.19 4.97 23.40
CA PRO A 154 -16.45 4.77 22.70
C PRO A 154 -17.32 6.04 22.78
N THR A 155 -17.85 6.48 21.65
CA THR A 155 -18.70 7.69 21.55
C THR A 155 -20.06 7.45 20.92
N GLY A 156 -20.29 6.25 20.38
CA GLY A 156 -21.56 5.85 19.79
C GLY A 156 -21.46 4.48 19.13
N SER A 157 -22.52 4.11 18.44
CA SER A 157 -22.58 2.91 17.61
C SER A 157 -23.18 3.21 16.24
N GLU A 158 -22.80 2.42 15.25
CA GLU A 158 -23.24 2.57 13.86
C GLU A 158 -23.21 1.20 13.17
N THR A 159 -24.24 0.90 12.38
CA THR A 159 -24.21 -0.24 11.46
C THR A 159 -23.44 0.18 10.21
N VAL A 160 -22.28 -0.43 9.97
CA VAL A 160 -21.38 -0.09 8.87
C VAL A 160 -21.39 -1.22 7.84
N THR A 161 -21.52 -0.86 6.56
CA THR A 161 -21.34 -1.80 5.44
C THR A 161 -20.05 -1.50 4.71
N VAL A 162 -19.21 -2.53 4.57
CA VAL A 162 -17.91 -2.52 3.89
C VAL A 162 -17.85 -3.72 2.93
N GLY A 163 -16.78 -3.84 2.15
CA GLY A 163 -16.63 -4.99 1.23
C GLY A 163 -16.72 -6.34 1.93
N GLY A 164 -16.18 -6.43 3.16
CA GLY A 164 -16.17 -7.66 3.95
C GLY A 164 -17.49 -8.01 4.65
N GLY A 165 -18.54 -7.19 4.52
CA GLY A 165 -19.86 -7.45 5.11
C GLY A 165 -20.49 -6.23 5.80
N THR A 166 -21.55 -6.49 6.54
CA THR A 166 -22.27 -5.49 7.36
C THR A 166 -22.09 -5.83 8.83
N PHE A 167 -21.72 -4.84 9.64
CA PHE A 167 -21.38 -5.01 11.04
C PHE A 167 -22.10 -3.97 11.91
N ASP A 168 -22.59 -4.40 13.06
CA ASP A 168 -22.94 -3.47 14.14
C ASP A 168 -21.66 -3.11 14.89
N THR A 169 -21.28 -1.84 14.85
CA THR A 169 -19.98 -1.38 15.35
C THR A 169 -20.13 -0.36 16.47
N SER A 170 -19.17 -0.35 17.38
CA SER A 170 -18.91 0.79 18.26
C SER A 170 -17.92 1.74 17.60
N ILE A 171 -18.22 3.04 17.69
CA ILE A 171 -17.33 4.10 17.22
C ILE A 171 -16.37 4.43 18.36
N ILE A 172 -15.10 4.08 18.16
CA ILE A 172 -14.00 4.56 18.99
C ILE A 172 -13.47 5.84 18.36
N SER A 173 -13.50 6.94 19.10
CA SER A 173 -13.13 8.26 18.55
C SER A 173 -12.36 9.11 19.53
N TYR A 174 -11.63 10.08 18.98
CA TYR A 174 -11.02 11.18 19.72
C TYR A 174 -10.97 12.42 18.83
N SER A 175 -11.10 13.59 19.43
CA SER A 175 -11.11 14.86 18.71
C SER A 175 -9.83 15.65 18.99
N ARG A 176 -9.26 16.27 17.95
CA ARG A 176 -8.21 17.28 18.06
C ARG A 176 -8.67 18.56 17.39
N GLY A 177 -8.91 19.59 18.20
CA GLY A 177 -9.59 20.80 17.74
C GLY A 177 -10.97 20.45 17.16
N ASN A 178 -11.22 20.85 15.92
CA ASN A 178 -12.47 20.58 15.21
C ASN A 178 -12.45 19.29 14.37
N VAL A 179 -11.34 18.54 14.40
CA VAL A 179 -11.18 17.30 13.64
C VAL A 179 -11.52 16.11 14.52
N VAL A 180 -12.45 15.26 14.05
CA VAL A 180 -12.91 14.06 14.74
C VAL A 180 -12.32 12.84 14.04
N ASN A 181 -11.50 12.07 14.75
CA ASN A 181 -10.95 10.80 14.29
C ASN A 181 -11.89 9.67 14.66
N LYS A 182 -12.18 8.74 13.74
CA LYS A 182 -13.14 7.66 13.96
C LYS A 182 -12.57 6.31 13.57
N ILE A 183 -12.79 5.31 14.41
CA ILE A 183 -12.40 3.92 14.22
C ILE A 183 -13.62 3.06 14.57
N TRP A 184 -14.10 2.26 13.64
CA TRP A 184 -15.31 1.44 13.80
C TRP A 184 -14.90 0.01 14.17
N VAL A 185 -15.27 -0.40 15.38
CA VAL A 185 -14.90 -1.69 15.96
C VAL A 185 -16.14 -2.59 16.05
N ALA A 186 -16.05 -3.77 15.45
CA ALA A 186 -17.04 -4.83 15.62
C ALA A 186 -16.59 -5.76 16.76
N ASP A 187 -17.53 -6.14 17.62
CA ASP A 187 -17.29 -7.15 18.65
C ASP A 187 -16.93 -8.50 18.02
N ASN A 188 -16.07 -9.29 18.67
CA ASN A 188 -15.60 -10.59 18.17
C ASN A 188 -14.97 -10.55 16.76
N PHE A 189 -14.27 -9.48 16.41
CA PHE A 189 -13.56 -9.35 15.13
C PHE A 189 -12.11 -8.84 15.32
N PRO A 190 -11.10 -9.41 14.63
CA PRO A 190 -9.69 -9.24 15.01
C PRO A 190 -9.16 -7.82 14.90
N TYR A 191 -9.74 -7.00 14.04
CA TYR A 191 -9.33 -5.62 13.81
C TYR A 191 -10.55 -4.71 13.72
N PRO A 192 -10.40 -3.38 13.78
CA PRO A 192 -11.47 -2.49 13.37
C PRO A 192 -11.85 -2.75 11.90
N VAL A 193 -13.13 -2.63 11.55
CA VAL A 193 -13.61 -2.89 10.19
C VAL A 193 -13.40 -1.68 9.26
N LYS A 194 -13.21 -0.49 9.86
CA LYS A 194 -13.00 0.77 9.15
C LYS A 194 -12.32 1.80 10.05
N ALA A 195 -11.54 2.70 9.48
CA ALA A 195 -11.02 3.87 10.19
C ALA A 195 -10.80 5.07 9.27
N LEU A 196 -10.91 6.27 9.83
CA LEU A 196 -10.51 7.54 9.23
C LEU A 196 -9.86 8.42 10.30
N VAL A 197 -8.56 8.59 10.20
CA VAL A 197 -7.74 9.28 11.18
C VAL A 197 -6.82 10.29 10.50
N TYR A 198 -6.77 11.50 11.05
CA TYR A 198 -6.04 12.65 10.53
C TYR A 198 -4.74 12.87 11.29
N ALA A 199 -3.79 13.54 10.65
CA ALA A 199 -2.53 13.91 11.26
C ALA A 199 -2.70 15.07 12.26
N ASP A 200 -1.81 15.11 13.24
CA ASP A 200 -1.76 16.20 14.21
C ASP A 200 -1.08 17.41 13.54
N VAL A 201 -1.86 18.42 13.17
CA VAL A 201 -1.36 19.67 12.58
C VAL A 201 -1.68 20.88 13.46
N THR A 202 -0.81 21.89 13.41
CA THR A 202 -1.04 23.18 14.09
C THR A 202 -1.91 24.12 13.26
N GLU A 203 -2.01 23.89 11.95
CA GLU A 203 -2.80 24.68 11.01
C GLU A 203 -3.63 23.77 10.09
N PRO A 204 -4.95 24.00 9.91
CA PRO A 204 -5.79 23.20 9.03
C PRO A 204 -5.55 23.52 7.54
N PRO A 205 -5.86 22.59 6.61
CA PRO A 205 -6.52 21.30 6.82
C PRO A 205 -5.56 20.19 7.26
N ALA A 206 -6.01 19.34 8.19
CA ALA A 206 -5.25 18.16 8.60
C ALA A 206 -5.28 17.09 7.48
N PRO A 207 -4.13 16.60 6.98
CA PRO A 207 -4.11 15.50 6.03
C PRO A 207 -4.54 14.19 6.71
N ILE A 208 -4.96 13.21 5.92
CA ILE A 208 -5.23 11.85 6.42
C ILE A 208 -3.91 11.24 6.88
N ARG A 209 -3.84 10.82 8.14
CA ARG A 209 -2.71 10.06 8.67
C ARG A 209 -2.83 8.60 8.26
N TYR A 210 -4.01 8.02 8.50
CA TYR A 210 -4.36 6.73 7.96
C TYR A 210 -5.87 6.58 7.77
N GLN A 211 -6.24 5.77 6.79
CA GLN A 211 -7.58 5.24 6.63
C GLN A 211 -7.51 3.80 6.15
N PHE A 212 -8.47 2.99 6.56
CA PHE A 212 -8.58 1.63 6.07
C PHE A 212 -10.02 1.14 6.07
N GLU A 213 -10.28 0.10 5.29
CA GLU A 213 -11.58 -0.55 5.19
C GLU A 213 -11.41 -2.05 4.91
N LEU A 214 -12.19 -2.87 5.63
CA LEU A 214 -12.25 -4.32 5.39
C LEU A 214 -12.90 -4.61 4.03
N LEU A 215 -12.14 -5.23 3.14
CA LEU A 215 -12.59 -5.60 1.80
C LEU A 215 -13.19 -7.00 1.75
N LYS A 216 -12.58 -7.97 2.42
CA LYS A 216 -12.98 -9.39 2.39
C LYS A 216 -12.61 -10.08 3.69
N GLN A 217 -13.35 -11.13 4.01
CA GLN A 217 -13.03 -12.10 5.05
C GLN A 217 -13.49 -13.48 4.59
N GLY A 218 -12.92 -14.54 5.15
CA GLY A 218 -13.36 -15.90 4.84
C GLY A 218 -12.59 -16.97 5.60
N GLU A 219 -12.95 -18.21 5.31
CA GLU A 219 -12.28 -19.40 5.82
C GLU A 219 -11.41 -20.04 4.74
N GLY A 220 -10.39 -20.79 5.17
CA GLY A 220 -9.43 -21.41 4.26
C GLY A 220 -8.29 -20.48 3.87
N GLN A 221 -7.30 -21.05 3.19
CA GLN A 221 -6.21 -20.25 2.63
C GLN A 221 -6.77 -19.37 1.50
N PRO A 222 -6.55 -18.04 1.55
CA PRO A 222 -7.02 -17.15 0.50
C PRO A 222 -6.27 -17.43 -0.81
N GLU A 223 -6.97 -17.28 -1.93
CA GLU A 223 -6.34 -17.28 -3.24
C GLU A 223 -5.36 -16.10 -3.33
N THR A 224 -4.07 -16.40 -3.49
CA THR A 224 -3.09 -15.38 -3.79
C THR A 224 -3.33 -14.93 -5.22
N PRO A 225 -3.68 -13.65 -5.48
CA PRO A 225 -3.81 -13.16 -6.84
C PRO A 225 -2.48 -13.36 -7.56
N GLN A 226 -2.55 -13.70 -8.83
CA GLN A 226 -1.35 -13.64 -9.65
C GLN A 226 -0.98 -12.17 -9.81
N SER A 227 0.31 -11.86 -9.69
CA SER A 227 0.79 -10.52 -10.06
C SER A 227 0.32 -10.26 -11.48
N THR A 228 -0.54 -9.27 -11.62
CA THR A 228 -0.93 -8.79 -12.94
C THR A 228 0.11 -7.72 -13.21
N GLU A 229 1.16 -8.08 -13.95
CA GLU A 229 2.08 -7.06 -14.48
C GLU A 229 1.25 -6.20 -15.44
N GLU A 230 0.53 -5.22 -14.88
CA GLU A 230 -0.17 -4.22 -15.66
C GLU A 230 0.90 -3.41 -16.36
N ILE A 231 0.79 -3.34 -17.69
CA ILE A 231 1.59 -2.41 -18.47
C ILE A 231 1.22 -1.03 -17.93
N PRO A 232 2.15 -0.33 -17.23
CA PRO A 232 1.85 0.95 -16.60
C PRO A 232 1.27 1.88 -17.65
N GLN A 233 0.25 2.65 -17.28
CA GLN A 233 -0.43 3.57 -18.17
C GLN A 233 0.00 5.00 -17.84
N PRO A 234 0.23 5.88 -18.84
CA PRO A 234 0.47 7.29 -18.58
C PRO A 234 -0.82 8.00 -18.15
N PRO A 235 -0.75 9.03 -17.27
CA PRO A 235 0.44 9.55 -16.60
C PRO A 235 0.78 8.76 -15.32
N LEU A 236 2.07 8.69 -15.01
CA LEU A 236 2.57 8.26 -13.70
C LEU A 236 3.06 9.49 -12.92
N LYS A 237 2.78 9.57 -11.61
CA LYS A 237 3.22 10.68 -10.75
C LYS A 237 3.82 10.15 -9.46
N LYS A 238 5.00 10.65 -9.08
CA LYS A 238 5.72 10.26 -7.86
C LYS A 238 6.36 11.46 -7.18
N SER A 239 6.49 11.38 -5.86
CA SER A 239 7.29 12.33 -5.07
C SER A 239 8.77 12.07 -5.27
N THR A 240 9.59 13.12 -5.17
CA THR A 240 11.04 12.94 -5.09
C THR A 240 11.45 12.32 -3.74
N VAL A 241 12.67 11.80 -3.64
CA VAL A 241 13.20 11.14 -2.42
C VAL A 241 12.96 11.95 -1.12
N THR A 242 13.04 13.28 -1.17
CA THR A 242 12.81 14.12 0.02
C THR A 242 11.37 14.63 0.16
N SER A 243 10.50 14.28 -0.79
CA SER A 243 9.12 14.77 -0.92
C SER A 243 8.99 16.29 -1.06
N ARG A 244 10.06 17.00 -1.45
CA ARG A 244 10.01 18.44 -1.73
C ARG A 244 9.31 18.76 -3.06
N TYR A 245 9.41 17.84 -4.02
CA TYR A 245 8.82 17.99 -5.35
C TYR A 245 8.06 16.74 -5.75
N GLN A 246 7.18 16.87 -6.73
CA GLN A 246 6.54 15.75 -7.41
C GLN A 246 6.87 15.82 -8.90
N VAL A 247 7.18 14.66 -9.49
CA VAL A 247 7.44 14.50 -10.91
C VAL A 247 6.30 13.67 -11.50
N GLN A 248 5.76 14.12 -12.62
CA GLN A 248 4.81 13.36 -13.43
C GLN A 248 5.45 13.03 -14.79
N VAL A 249 5.41 11.78 -15.19
CA VAL A 249 5.83 11.32 -16.52
C VAL A 249 4.60 10.78 -17.25
N SER A 250 4.32 11.33 -18.42
CA SER A 250 3.30 10.84 -19.36
C SER A 250 3.96 10.55 -20.70
N TRP A 251 3.34 9.72 -21.54
CA TRP A 251 3.89 9.40 -22.85
C TRP A 251 2.84 9.11 -23.90
N ASP A 252 3.22 9.31 -25.16
CA ASP A 252 2.45 8.97 -26.36
C ASP A 252 3.37 8.34 -27.41
N PRO A 253 2.97 7.23 -28.07
CA PRO A 253 1.73 6.46 -27.87
C PRO A 253 1.68 5.71 -26.54
N VAL A 254 0.47 5.48 -26.01
CA VAL A 254 0.24 4.73 -24.75
C VAL A 254 0.91 3.35 -24.75
N THR A 255 0.83 2.64 -25.88
CA THR A 255 1.58 1.40 -26.10
C THR A 255 2.92 1.73 -26.74
N ILE A 256 4.00 1.50 -26.01
CA ILE A 256 5.37 1.74 -26.48
C ILE A 256 5.83 0.50 -27.23
N GLU A 257 6.27 0.65 -28.48
CA GLU A 257 6.71 -0.46 -29.33
C GLU A 257 8.16 -0.26 -29.79
N PRO A 258 8.97 -1.33 -29.92
CA PRO A 258 10.33 -1.22 -30.43
C PRO A 258 10.37 -0.59 -31.83
N GLY A 259 11.39 0.24 -32.07
CA GLY A 259 11.59 0.92 -33.35
C GLY A 259 10.62 2.06 -33.64
N LYS A 260 9.65 2.34 -32.75
CA LYS A 260 8.76 3.50 -32.84
C LYS A 260 9.17 4.55 -31.81
N GLU A 261 9.09 5.82 -32.22
CA GLU A 261 9.37 6.95 -31.33
C GLU A 261 8.24 7.08 -30.30
N THR A 262 8.61 7.22 -29.03
CA THR A 262 7.73 7.59 -27.93
C THR A 262 8.13 8.96 -27.42
N THR A 263 7.14 9.85 -27.33
CA THR A 263 7.31 11.17 -26.72
C THR A 263 6.90 11.09 -25.26
N PHE A 264 7.84 11.34 -24.35
CA PHE A 264 7.62 11.50 -22.93
C PHE A 264 7.42 12.98 -22.60
N THR A 265 6.33 13.31 -21.91
CA THR A 265 6.12 14.63 -21.31
C THR A 265 6.35 14.54 -19.81
N ILE A 266 7.32 15.31 -19.32
CA ILE A 266 7.73 15.38 -17.92
C ILE A 266 7.22 16.70 -17.33
N SER A 267 6.42 16.61 -16.26
CA SER A 267 5.85 17.77 -15.56
C SER A 267 6.30 17.80 -14.09
N PHE A 268 6.60 18.99 -13.58
CA PHE A 268 7.14 19.20 -12.25
C PHE A 268 6.19 20.01 -11.37
N TYR A 269 6.02 19.58 -10.13
CA TYR A 269 5.17 20.22 -9.13
C TYR A 269 5.92 20.36 -7.80
N ASP A 270 5.50 21.30 -6.96
CA ASP A 270 5.87 21.32 -5.55
C ASP A 270 5.15 20.20 -4.77
N ASN A 271 5.47 20.07 -3.49
CA ASN A 271 4.86 19.08 -2.61
C ASN A 271 3.36 19.31 -2.32
N GLN A 272 2.81 20.48 -2.66
CA GLN A 272 1.38 20.79 -2.57
C GLN A 272 0.66 20.52 -3.90
N GLY A 273 1.39 20.14 -4.95
CA GLY A 273 0.87 19.83 -6.27
C GLY A 273 0.72 21.03 -7.19
N PHE A 274 1.28 22.20 -6.84
CA PHE A 274 1.31 23.35 -7.75
C PHE A 274 2.47 23.23 -8.74
N PRO A 275 2.26 23.57 -10.03
CA PRO A 275 3.33 23.54 -11.02
C PRO A 275 4.51 24.45 -10.62
N VAL A 276 5.73 23.98 -10.85
CA VAL A 276 6.96 24.75 -10.62
C VAL A 276 7.67 25.04 -11.95
N GLU A 277 8.11 26.29 -12.14
CA GLU A 277 8.73 26.75 -13.38
C GLU A 277 10.26 26.75 -13.31
N ASN A 278 10.90 26.84 -14.49
CA ASN A 278 12.36 26.91 -14.66
C ASN A 278 13.11 25.79 -13.91
N VAL A 279 12.69 24.55 -14.16
CA VAL A 279 13.25 23.36 -13.53
C VAL A 279 14.41 22.84 -14.37
N GLY A 280 15.60 22.81 -13.80
CA GLY A 280 16.74 22.09 -14.37
C GLY A 280 16.68 20.62 -13.96
N TYR A 281 16.80 19.69 -14.90
CA TYR A 281 16.65 18.27 -14.62
C TYR A 281 17.53 17.38 -15.51
N ASP A 282 17.69 16.13 -15.09
CA ASP A 282 18.24 15.04 -15.91
C ASP A 282 17.16 13.98 -16.12
N PHE A 283 17.23 13.30 -17.26
CA PHE A 283 16.33 12.22 -17.65
C PHE A 283 17.15 11.04 -18.15
N VAL A 284 17.12 9.94 -17.41
CA VAL A 284 17.90 8.73 -17.71
C VAL A 284 16.97 7.55 -17.87
N VAL A 285 17.14 6.80 -18.95
CA VAL A 285 16.41 5.56 -19.21
C VAL A 285 17.36 4.39 -19.14
N THR A 286 16.98 3.35 -18.40
CA THR A 286 17.79 2.13 -18.21
C THR A 286 17.00 0.87 -18.56
N ASP A 287 17.70 -0.17 -19.02
CA ASP A 287 17.14 -1.50 -19.19
C ASP A 287 17.14 -2.33 -17.89
N ALA A 288 16.74 -3.61 -18.00
CA ALA A 288 16.65 -4.54 -16.88
C ALA A 288 17.97 -4.87 -16.22
N ASP A 289 19.05 -4.82 -16.98
CA ASP A 289 20.40 -5.11 -16.52
C ASP A 289 21.09 -3.85 -15.96
N GLY A 290 20.39 -2.70 -15.98
CA GLY A 290 20.86 -1.42 -15.51
C GLY A 290 21.72 -0.66 -16.52
N ASN A 291 21.75 -1.09 -17.79
CA ASN A 291 22.45 -0.37 -18.84
C ASN A 291 21.66 0.88 -19.22
N THR A 292 22.35 2.02 -19.35
CA THR A 292 21.76 3.26 -19.85
C THR A 292 21.43 3.13 -21.33
N LEU A 293 20.17 3.37 -21.67
CA LEU A 293 19.65 3.39 -23.04
C LEU A 293 19.57 4.80 -23.61
N ALA A 294 19.23 5.76 -22.76
CA ALA A 294 19.17 7.17 -23.10
C ALA A 294 19.50 8.00 -21.85
N GLU A 295 20.14 9.14 -22.05
CA GLU A 295 20.55 10.04 -20.98
C GLU A 295 20.58 11.47 -21.52
N GLU A 296 19.70 12.30 -20.98
CA GLU A 296 19.63 13.73 -21.25
C GLU A 296 19.96 14.45 -19.95
N THR A 297 20.97 15.32 -19.99
CA THR A 297 21.49 15.97 -18.78
C THR A 297 21.47 17.47 -18.90
N ASN A 298 21.24 18.16 -17.79
CA ASN A 298 21.14 19.62 -17.70
C ASN A 298 20.01 20.19 -18.58
N GLU A 299 18.92 19.46 -18.71
CA GLU A 299 17.73 19.89 -19.43
C GLU A 299 16.94 20.94 -18.65
N LEU A 300 16.14 21.75 -19.35
CA LEU A 300 15.40 22.87 -18.75
C LEU A 300 13.91 22.84 -19.11
N ALA A 301 13.07 22.59 -18.12
CA ALA A 301 11.62 22.73 -18.22
C ALA A 301 11.20 24.16 -17.82
N ARG A 302 11.16 25.08 -18.78
CA ARG A 302 10.89 26.51 -18.53
C ARG A 302 9.53 26.76 -17.88
N LEU A 303 8.49 26.09 -18.38
CA LEU A 303 7.11 26.22 -17.88
C LEU A 303 6.72 25.06 -16.96
N GLY A 304 7.71 24.41 -16.34
CA GLY A 304 7.48 23.23 -15.50
C GLY A 304 7.11 21.97 -16.28
N VAL A 305 7.20 22.01 -17.61
CA VAL A 305 6.96 20.89 -18.52
C VAL A 305 8.09 20.80 -19.54
N ALA A 306 8.52 19.59 -19.87
CA ALA A 306 9.47 19.30 -20.93
C ALA A 306 9.10 18.01 -21.69
N GLU A 307 9.64 17.85 -22.90
CA GLU A 307 9.44 16.68 -23.73
C GLU A 307 10.76 15.97 -24.01
N GLN A 308 10.75 14.64 -23.99
CA GLN A 308 11.86 13.79 -24.38
C GLN A 308 11.39 12.72 -25.35
N LYS A 309 12.14 12.52 -26.44
CA LYS A 309 11.76 11.59 -27.52
C LYS A 309 12.72 10.42 -27.55
N ILE A 310 12.20 9.22 -27.32
CA ILE A 310 13.01 8.01 -27.19
C ILE A 310 12.49 6.96 -28.16
N THR A 311 13.40 6.30 -28.86
CA THR A 311 13.10 5.10 -29.65
C THR A 311 13.78 3.91 -28.98
N PHE A 312 13.02 2.87 -28.66
CA PHE A 312 13.55 1.68 -27.99
C PHE A 312 13.90 0.61 -29.01
N GLU A 313 15.10 0.04 -28.91
CA GLU A 313 15.53 -1.06 -29.81
C GLU A 313 14.89 -2.40 -29.45
N SER A 314 14.49 -2.58 -28.19
CA SER A 314 14.01 -3.87 -27.68
C SER A 314 12.88 -3.73 -26.68
N GLY A 315 12.00 -4.75 -26.68
CA GLY A 315 10.91 -4.87 -25.73
C GLY A 315 11.34 -5.14 -24.29
N GLY A 316 10.37 -5.28 -23.40
CA GLY A 316 10.56 -5.55 -21.98
C GLY A 316 10.55 -4.28 -21.12
N GLY A 317 10.61 -4.49 -19.80
CA GLY A 317 10.61 -3.42 -18.80
C GLY A 317 11.79 -2.48 -18.95
N LYS A 318 11.55 -1.19 -18.70
CA LYS A 318 12.57 -0.12 -18.65
C LYS A 318 12.30 0.74 -17.42
N SER A 319 13.34 1.38 -16.91
CA SER A 319 13.21 2.34 -15.81
C SER A 319 13.65 3.73 -16.26
N ILE A 320 12.83 4.73 -15.95
CA ILE A 320 13.10 6.15 -16.14
C ILE A 320 13.48 6.73 -14.78
N LEU A 321 14.63 7.38 -14.68
CA LEU A 321 15.04 8.17 -13.54
C LEU A 321 14.99 9.64 -13.95
N VAL A 322 14.21 10.44 -13.23
CA VAL A 322 14.21 11.90 -13.35
C VAL A 322 14.89 12.48 -12.13
N THR A 323 15.94 13.27 -12.34
CA THR A 323 16.66 13.99 -11.27
C THR A 323 16.39 15.48 -11.40
N VAL A 324 15.93 16.12 -10.33
CA VAL A 324 15.71 17.58 -10.27
C VAL A 324 16.99 18.24 -9.74
N ASN A 325 17.66 18.98 -10.61
CA ASN A 325 18.92 19.66 -10.32
C ASN A 325 18.71 21.08 -9.79
N SER A 326 17.69 21.77 -10.30
CA SER A 326 17.34 23.12 -9.84
C SER A 326 15.87 23.44 -10.05
N VAL A 327 15.32 24.35 -9.25
CA VAL A 327 13.97 24.91 -9.42
C VAL A 327 14.05 26.43 -9.31
N SER A 328 13.38 27.15 -10.21
CA SER A 328 13.46 28.61 -10.29
C SER A 328 14.92 29.12 -10.42
N GLY A 329 15.79 28.33 -11.06
CA GLY A 329 17.21 28.65 -11.22
C GLY A 329 18.08 28.47 -9.96
N VAL A 330 17.53 27.92 -8.87
CA VAL A 330 18.25 27.64 -7.63
C VAL A 330 18.48 26.14 -7.52
N GLY A 331 19.74 25.74 -7.30
CA GLY A 331 20.11 24.33 -7.12
C GLY A 331 19.36 23.68 -5.94
N THR A 332 19.09 22.38 -6.04
CA THR A 332 18.35 21.63 -5.00
C THR A 332 19.14 21.39 -3.70
N GLY A 333 20.43 21.75 -3.69
CA GLY A 333 21.32 21.69 -2.52
C GLY A 333 22.09 20.36 -2.45
N ASP A 334 22.40 19.92 -1.23
CA ASP A 334 23.20 18.70 -0.99
C ASP A 334 22.42 17.39 -1.17
N PHE A 335 21.10 17.47 -1.37
CA PHE A 335 20.23 16.31 -1.50
C PHE A 335 19.87 16.06 -2.97
N VAL A 336 19.97 14.79 -3.38
CA VAL A 336 19.53 14.35 -4.71
C VAL A 336 18.00 14.25 -4.71
N GLU A 337 17.36 15.15 -5.45
CA GLU A 337 15.93 15.10 -5.72
C GLU A 337 15.69 14.22 -6.94
N SER A 338 15.17 13.01 -6.75
CA SER A 338 14.90 12.11 -7.89
C SER A 338 13.63 11.29 -7.70
N ALA A 339 13.04 10.88 -8.82
CA ALA A 339 11.89 9.98 -8.89
C ALA A 339 12.10 8.92 -9.99
N ASP A 340 11.87 7.65 -9.66
CA ASP A 340 11.98 6.52 -10.58
C ASP A 340 10.61 6.07 -11.10
N PHE A 341 10.51 5.78 -12.39
CA PHE A 341 9.29 5.28 -13.02
C PHE A 341 9.62 4.01 -13.79
N ASN A 342 8.71 3.05 -13.80
CA ASN A 342 8.85 1.85 -14.62
C ASN A 342 7.87 1.92 -15.79
N ILE A 343 8.34 1.52 -16.98
CA ILE A 343 7.55 1.43 -18.20
C ILE A 343 7.78 0.07 -18.87
N VAL A 344 6.92 -0.31 -19.81
CA VAL A 344 7.08 -1.55 -20.59
C VAL A 344 7.04 -1.22 -22.08
N VAL A 345 8.05 -1.69 -22.80
CA VAL A 345 8.10 -1.67 -24.26
C VAL A 345 7.55 -3.00 -24.77
N VAL A 346 6.45 -3.00 -25.50
CA VAL A 346 5.75 -4.20 -25.98
C VAL A 346 6.30 -4.60 -27.35
N PRO A 347 6.95 -5.79 -27.50
CA PRO A 347 7.36 -6.28 -28.82
C PRO A 347 6.16 -6.45 -29.76
N GLU A 348 6.32 -6.15 -31.05
CA GLU A 348 5.30 -6.46 -32.05
C GLU A 348 5.07 -7.99 -32.11
N PHE A 349 3.88 -8.44 -31.72
CA PHE A 349 3.39 -9.78 -32.05
C PHE A 349 2.30 -9.67 -33.12
N PRO A 350 2.18 -10.62 -34.06
CA PRO A 350 1.10 -10.62 -35.04
C PRO A 350 -0.26 -10.62 -34.31
N VAL A 351 -1.04 -9.57 -34.55
CA VAL A 351 -2.23 -9.08 -33.81
C VAL A 351 -3.47 -10.02 -33.87
N SER A 352 -3.27 -11.33 -33.82
CA SER A 352 -4.36 -12.32 -33.89
C SER A 352 -4.74 -12.93 -32.54
N ALA A 353 -4.20 -12.44 -31.42
CA ALA A 353 -4.66 -12.83 -30.08
C ALA A 353 -4.65 -11.63 -29.13
N LEU A 354 -5.84 -11.19 -28.74
CA LEU A 354 -6.13 -10.23 -27.65
C LEU A 354 -5.79 -10.78 -26.25
N ILE A 355 -4.74 -11.60 -26.12
CA ILE A 355 -4.22 -12.06 -24.83
C ILE A 355 -2.70 -12.03 -24.92
N VAL A 356 -2.11 -10.88 -24.60
CA VAL A 356 -0.68 -10.81 -24.27
C VAL A 356 -0.58 -10.63 -22.76
N ALA A 357 -0.88 -11.70 -22.05
CA ALA A 357 -0.48 -11.93 -20.67
C ALA A 357 0.12 -13.33 -20.64
N GLY A 358 1.45 -13.45 -20.67
CA GLY A 358 2.08 -14.76 -20.50
C GLY A 358 3.54 -14.91 -20.93
N ALA A 359 4.07 -14.09 -21.84
CA ALA A 359 5.42 -14.34 -22.39
C ALA A 359 6.50 -13.29 -22.08
N VAL A 360 6.15 -12.10 -21.59
CA VAL A 360 7.13 -11.03 -21.25
C VAL A 360 7.47 -11.01 -19.74
N ILE A 361 6.72 -11.77 -18.93
CA ILE A 361 6.59 -11.64 -17.47
C ILE A 361 7.81 -12.16 -16.66
N SER A 362 8.79 -12.80 -17.29
CA SER A 362 9.95 -13.35 -16.55
C SER A 362 11.13 -12.40 -16.39
N LEU A 363 11.18 -11.28 -17.12
CA LEU A 363 12.40 -10.44 -17.17
C LEU A 363 12.44 -9.31 -16.10
N VAL A 364 11.28 -8.85 -15.61
CA VAL A 364 11.20 -7.70 -14.68
C VAL A 364 11.68 -8.05 -13.26
N VAL A 365 11.62 -9.34 -12.88
CA VAL A 365 12.01 -9.83 -11.54
C VAL A 365 13.51 -9.67 -11.23
N LEU A 366 14.38 -9.42 -12.22
CA LEU A 366 15.81 -9.21 -11.96
C LEU A 366 16.16 -7.78 -11.51
N MET A 367 15.36 -6.77 -11.87
CA MET A 367 15.69 -5.36 -11.67
C MET A 367 15.74 -4.92 -10.20
N THR A 368 14.96 -5.55 -9.31
CA THR A 368 14.86 -5.12 -7.89
C THR A 368 15.98 -5.64 -6.99
N ARG A 369 16.87 -6.53 -7.48
CA ARG A 369 17.89 -7.17 -6.63
C ARG A 369 19.29 -6.53 -6.67
N PHE A 370 19.55 -5.53 -7.50
CA PHE A 370 20.90 -4.92 -7.59
C PHE A 370 20.88 -3.39 -7.77
N ARG A 371 20.39 -2.64 -6.79
CA ARG A 371 20.80 -1.23 -6.62
C ARG A 371 21.17 -0.92 -5.18
N SER A 372 22.21 -1.63 -4.72
CA SER A 372 23.02 -1.25 -3.57
C SER A 372 24.48 -1.38 -4.00
N THR A 373 25.03 -0.30 -4.56
CA THR A 373 26.46 0.05 -4.54
C THR A 373 26.70 1.40 -5.25
N SER A 374 26.98 2.43 -4.45
CA SER A 374 27.97 3.50 -4.73
C SER A 374 27.91 4.24 -6.09
N PHE A 375 27.09 5.31 -6.15
CA PHE A 375 27.38 6.46 -7.02
C PHE A 375 28.14 7.51 -6.20
N GLY A 376 29.46 7.34 -6.12
CA GLY A 376 30.29 8.17 -5.24
C GLY A 376 31.77 7.96 -5.48
N SER A 377 32.23 8.04 -6.74
CA SER A 377 33.64 8.24 -7.09
C SER A 377 33.80 8.32 -8.61
N MET A 378 33.52 9.49 -9.21
CA MET A 378 34.00 9.78 -10.56
C MET A 378 34.10 11.29 -10.83
N PHE A 379 34.76 12.03 -9.94
CA PHE A 379 35.36 13.31 -10.33
C PHE A 379 36.80 13.34 -9.83
N GLY A 380 37.70 13.08 -10.78
CA GLY A 380 39.14 13.10 -10.58
C GLY A 380 39.64 14.49 -10.25
N ASN A 381 40.37 14.55 -9.14
CA ASN A 381 41.20 15.66 -8.73
C ASN A 381 42.31 15.85 -9.77
N ARG A 382 42.23 16.92 -10.56
CA ARG A 382 43.35 17.50 -11.31
C ARG A 382 43.39 18.99 -11.00
N ASN A 383 44.25 19.35 -10.06
CA ASN A 383 45.17 20.48 -10.19
C ASN A 383 46.25 20.38 -9.12
N ALA A 384 47.40 19.86 -9.54
CA ALA A 384 48.69 20.16 -8.94
C ALA A 384 49.46 20.95 -9.99
N LEU A 385 49.56 22.27 -9.77
CA LEU A 385 50.75 23.12 -9.90
C LEU A 385 50.40 24.51 -9.36
#